data_AF-A0A9D8PJG5-F1
#
_entry.id   AF-A0A9D8PJG5-F1
#
_cell.length_a   1.000
_cell.length_b   1.000
_cell.length_c   1.000
_cell.angle_alpha   90.00
_cell.angle_beta   90.00
_cell.angle_gamma   90.00
#
_symmetry.space_group_name_H-M   'P 1'
#
loop_
_entity.id
_entity.type
_entity.pdbx_description
1 polymer ?
#
loop_
_entity_poly.entity_id
_entity_poly.type
_entity_poly.pdbx_seq_one_letter_code
_entity_poly.pdbx_strand_id
1 'polypeptide(L)'
;MSQRTQVDLKALAQLDGVVLRLVEQQGVPATRRTTDSLVEQAWLEDFLEDSKPEFPSAEECPVRHRLLLTPFRYRKRHGSRFATRWERGLFYGSRSRFGCLLEGAYYELVFQNGPEHPFPRSSAMRKALFHVQVSTSRGLKLQEHGSRGLQARLRDPIESHFCQGIGRQMREAGIEAFEYHSARSVQDVVQVGAISCCVFPGTPFDQVEVQLEANGREVSIRCLDDNTVHHFRREQFEVKGELPRPSL
;
A
#
# COMPACT_ATOMS: atom_id res chain seq x y z
N MET A 1 -16.58 -21.46 -26.34
CA MET A 1 -16.67 -21.57 -24.87
C MET A 1 -15.99 -20.35 -24.26
N SER A 2 -16.76 -19.34 -23.86
CA SER A 2 -16.22 -18.12 -23.22
C SER A 2 -15.70 -18.50 -21.84
N GLN A 3 -14.38 -18.54 -21.66
CA GLN A 3 -13.77 -18.80 -20.35
C GLN A 3 -14.22 -17.68 -19.40
N ARG A 4 -14.84 -18.05 -18.28
CA ARG A 4 -15.35 -17.11 -17.27
C ARG A 4 -14.23 -16.19 -16.78
N THR A 5 -14.21 -14.94 -17.23
CA THR A 5 -13.32 -13.87 -16.73
C THR A 5 -13.90 -13.19 -15.48
N GLN A 6 -14.70 -13.92 -14.70
CA GLN A 6 -15.46 -13.39 -13.57
C GLN A 6 -14.93 -14.00 -12.27
N VAL A 7 -14.71 -13.15 -11.28
CA VAL A 7 -14.34 -13.55 -9.92
C VAL A 7 -15.59 -14.07 -9.21
N ASP A 8 -15.50 -15.25 -8.60
CA ASP A 8 -16.55 -15.72 -7.69
C ASP A 8 -16.41 -15.04 -6.33
N LEU A 9 -17.25 -14.05 -6.07
CA LEU A 9 -17.26 -13.29 -4.81
C LEU A 9 -17.88 -14.07 -3.64
N LYS A 10 -18.53 -15.22 -3.92
CA LYS A 10 -19.10 -16.09 -2.89
C LYS A 10 -18.10 -17.12 -2.37
N ALA A 11 -16.95 -17.28 -3.04
CA ALA A 11 -15.86 -18.14 -2.61
C ALA A 11 -15.06 -17.49 -1.46
N LEU A 12 -15.75 -17.21 -0.36
CA LEU A 12 -15.17 -16.66 0.85
C LEU A 12 -14.14 -17.63 1.43
N ALA A 13 -13.04 -17.08 1.91
CA ALA A 13 -11.98 -17.83 2.56
C ALA A 13 -11.60 -17.17 3.88
N GLN A 14 -11.17 -17.99 4.83
CA GLN A 14 -10.48 -17.48 6.02
C GLN A 14 -9.15 -16.86 5.56
N LEU A 15 -8.99 -15.58 5.86
CA LEU A 15 -7.70 -14.91 5.76
C LEU A 15 -7.17 -14.70 7.17
N ASP A 16 -6.06 -15.36 7.47
CA ASP A 16 -5.37 -15.23 8.76
C ASP A 16 -3.85 -15.01 8.54
N GLY A 17 -3.15 -14.60 9.58
CA GLY A 17 -1.71 -14.48 9.62
C GLY A 17 -1.19 -13.05 9.47
N VAL A 18 0.13 -12.97 9.40
CA VAL A 18 0.85 -11.70 9.42
C VAL A 18 0.85 -11.05 8.05
N VAL A 19 0.70 -9.73 8.05
CA VAL A 19 0.82 -8.83 6.91
C VAL A 19 1.86 -7.78 7.24
N LEU A 20 2.77 -7.53 6.29
CA LEU A 20 3.78 -6.51 6.40
C LEU A 20 3.31 -5.26 5.67
N ARG A 21 3.72 -4.09 6.15
CA ARG A 21 3.50 -2.83 5.45
C ARG A 21 4.68 -1.90 5.63
N LEU A 22 5.13 -1.36 4.50
CA LEU A 22 6.14 -0.30 4.45
C LEU A 22 5.43 1.05 4.45
N VAL A 23 5.84 1.94 5.35
CA VAL A 23 5.34 3.32 5.43
C VAL A 23 6.52 4.28 5.54
N GLU A 24 6.32 5.53 5.16
CA GLU A 24 7.30 6.56 5.48
C GLU A 24 7.45 6.66 7.00
N GLN A 25 8.69 6.71 7.46
CA GLN A 25 8.95 6.95 8.87
C GLN A 25 8.59 8.40 9.14
N GLN A 26 7.79 8.63 10.17
CA GLN A 26 7.53 9.99 10.62
C GLN A 26 8.83 10.54 11.18
N GLY A 27 9.44 11.46 10.43
CA GLY A 27 10.57 12.23 10.92
C GLY A 27 10.14 13.24 11.99
N VAL A 28 11.10 14.06 12.42
CA VAL A 28 10.81 15.32 13.13
C VAL A 28 9.66 16.02 12.39
N PRO A 29 8.61 16.48 13.10
CA PRO A 29 7.49 17.15 12.48
C PRO A 29 7.99 18.17 11.45
N ALA A 30 7.53 18.06 10.20
CA ALA A 30 7.96 18.95 9.12
C ALA A 30 7.68 20.43 9.47
N THR A 31 6.74 20.65 10.39
CA THR A 31 6.44 21.92 11.05
C THR A 31 7.69 22.59 11.64
N ARG A 32 8.65 21.86 12.20
CA ARG A 32 9.89 22.45 12.73
C ARG A 32 10.69 23.21 11.67
N ARG A 33 10.61 22.81 10.40
CA ARG A 33 11.28 23.51 9.29
C ARG A 33 10.51 24.75 8.81
N THR A 34 9.30 24.97 9.31
CA THR A 34 8.38 26.03 8.92
C THR A 34 8.06 26.98 10.08
N THR A 35 8.57 26.73 11.28
CA THR A 35 8.30 27.53 12.49
C THR A 35 9.59 28.05 13.10
N ASP A 36 9.58 29.30 13.55
CA ASP A 36 10.74 29.99 14.11
C ASP A 36 10.96 29.64 15.60
N SER A 37 9.95 29.08 16.28
CA SER A 37 10.00 28.72 17.70
C SER A 37 9.33 27.38 18.02
N LEU A 38 9.63 26.79 19.18
CA LEU A 38 8.95 25.57 19.64
C LEU A 38 7.48 25.82 20.01
N VAL A 39 7.15 27.05 20.43
CA VAL A 39 5.78 27.46 20.76
C VAL A 39 4.93 27.51 19.50
N GLU A 40 5.45 28.11 18.43
CA GLU A 40 4.80 28.15 17.14
C GLU A 40 4.66 26.74 16.53
N GLN A 41 5.68 25.89 16.70
CA GLN A 41 5.60 24.49 16.30
C GLN A 41 4.45 23.76 17.01
N ALA A 42 4.33 23.91 18.33
CA ALA A 42 3.24 23.28 19.09
C ALA A 42 1.86 23.76 18.63
N TRP A 43 1.70 25.08 18.45
CA TRP A 43 0.45 25.64 17.94
C TRP A 43 0.11 25.14 16.54
N LEU A 44 1.09 25.07 15.63
CA LEU A 44 0.89 24.56 14.28
C LEU A 44 0.54 23.06 14.30
N GLU A 45 1.14 22.29 15.19
CA GLU A 45 0.82 20.87 15.37
C GLU A 45 -0.61 20.68 15.90
N ASP A 46 -1.03 21.46 16.88
CA ASP A 46 -2.40 21.46 17.40
C ASP A 46 -3.41 21.85 16.31
N PHE A 47 -3.15 22.95 15.59
CA PHE A 47 -3.97 23.38 14.47
C PHE A 47 -4.07 22.31 13.37
N LEU A 48 -2.95 21.65 13.04
CA LEU A 48 -2.92 20.56 12.08
C LEU A 48 -3.66 19.32 12.59
N GLU A 49 -3.64 19.01 13.89
CA GLU A 49 -4.44 17.92 14.45
C GLU A 49 -5.95 18.23 14.38
N ASP A 50 -6.34 19.46 14.75
CA ASP A 50 -7.73 19.92 14.74
C ASP A 50 -8.33 19.96 13.32
N SER A 51 -7.50 20.21 12.30
CA SER A 51 -7.95 20.22 10.90
C SER A 51 -8.16 18.83 10.28
N LYS A 52 -7.76 17.75 10.97
CA LYS A 52 -7.89 16.39 10.43
C LYS A 52 -9.35 15.93 10.45
N PRO A 53 -9.79 15.11 9.48
CA PRO A 53 -11.13 14.55 9.48
C PRO A 53 -11.42 13.80 10.79
N GLU A 54 -12.68 13.77 11.20
CA GLU A 54 -13.11 12.98 12.35
C GLU A 54 -12.74 11.50 12.18
N PHE A 55 -12.54 10.84 13.31
CA PHE A 55 -12.33 9.39 13.28
C PHE A 55 -13.63 8.68 12.87
N PRO A 56 -13.52 7.58 12.09
CA PRO A 56 -14.65 6.68 11.91
C PRO A 56 -15.19 6.21 13.28
N SER A 57 -16.51 5.98 13.35
CA SER A 57 -17.15 5.47 14.57
C SER A 57 -16.47 4.19 15.06
N ALA A 58 -16.56 3.90 16.36
CA ALA A 58 -15.94 2.68 16.91
C ALA A 58 -16.55 1.40 16.32
N GLU A 59 -17.82 1.46 15.93
CA GLU A 59 -18.52 0.38 15.23
C GLU A 59 -17.98 0.16 13.81
N GLU A 60 -17.66 1.24 13.09
CA GLU A 60 -17.09 1.17 11.74
C GLU A 60 -15.62 0.75 11.78
N CYS A 61 -14.87 1.27 12.75
CA CYS A 61 -13.47 0.94 12.91
C CYS A 61 -13.04 0.86 14.37
N PRO A 62 -12.88 -0.34 14.95
CA PRO A 62 -12.46 -0.49 16.34
C PRO A 62 -10.98 -0.15 16.56
N VAL A 63 -10.16 -0.18 15.49
CA VAL A 63 -8.73 0.08 15.58
C VAL A 63 -8.45 1.57 15.72
N ARG A 64 -7.66 1.93 16.72
CA ARG A 64 -7.23 3.32 16.99
C ARG A 64 -5.75 3.57 16.72
N HIS A 65 -4.99 2.55 16.35
CA HIS A 65 -3.58 2.71 16.05
C HIS A 65 -3.38 3.50 14.73
N ARG A 66 -2.67 4.63 14.79
CA ARG A 66 -2.48 5.57 13.66
C ARG A 66 -2.02 4.89 12.37
N LEU A 67 -1.07 3.97 12.43
CA LEU A 67 -0.53 3.25 11.25
C LEU A 67 -1.60 2.41 10.52
N LEU A 68 -2.59 1.91 11.25
CA LEU A 68 -3.67 1.07 10.72
C LEU A 68 -4.89 1.91 10.32
N LEU A 69 -5.16 3.00 11.04
CA LEU A 69 -6.35 3.82 10.84
C LEU A 69 -6.26 4.79 9.66
N THR A 70 -5.04 5.26 9.34
CA THR A 70 -4.80 6.27 8.30
C THR A 70 -5.47 5.95 6.94
N PRO A 71 -5.43 4.71 6.40
CA PRO A 71 -6.11 4.38 5.14
C PRO A 71 -7.63 4.57 5.16
N PHE A 72 -8.26 4.50 6.34
CA PHE A 72 -9.71 4.55 6.51
C PHE A 72 -10.20 5.94 6.93
N ARG A 73 -9.33 6.76 7.53
CA ARG A 73 -9.65 8.14 7.98
C ARG A 73 -9.67 9.15 6.83
N TYR A 74 -8.74 9.05 5.88
CA TYR A 74 -8.55 10.08 4.85
C TYR A 74 -9.09 9.65 3.49
N ARG A 75 -9.75 10.58 2.78
CA ARG A 75 -10.06 10.41 1.36
C ARG A 75 -8.79 10.62 0.54
N LYS A 76 -8.53 9.73 -0.42
CA LYS A 76 -7.39 9.85 -1.33
C LYS A 76 -7.75 10.76 -2.51
N ARG A 77 -6.80 11.56 -2.97
CA ARG A 77 -6.95 12.41 -4.17
C ARG A 77 -6.99 11.59 -5.47
N HIS A 78 -6.32 10.44 -5.45
CA HIS A 78 -6.20 9.50 -6.57
C HIS A 78 -6.72 8.12 -6.16
N GLY A 79 -7.07 7.33 -7.17
CA GLY A 79 -7.35 5.92 -7.03
C GLY A 79 -6.14 5.09 -6.60
N SER A 80 -6.40 3.81 -6.43
CA SER A 80 -5.45 2.73 -6.21
C SER A 80 -5.86 1.54 -7.08
N ARG A 81 -5.14 0.42 -6.98
CA ARG A 81 -5.40 -0.75 -7.82
C ARG A 81 -6.83 -1.30 -7.65
N PHE A 82 -7.37 -1.31 -6.44
CA PHE A 82 -8.70 -1.85 -6.12
C PHE A 82 -9.66 -0.79 -5.53
N ALA A 83 -9.41 0.49 -5.80
CA ALA A 83 -10.36 1.56 -5.51
C ALA A 83 -10.15 2.75 -6.42
N THR A 84 -11.24 3.36 -6.83
CA THR A 84 -11.26 4.69 -7.44
C THR A 84 -11.12 5.77 -6.36
N ARG A 85 -10.92 7.03 -6.77
CA ARG A 85 -10.91 8.19 -5.86
C ARG A 85 -12.22 8.43 -5.10
N TRP A 86 -13.32 7.80 -5.54
CA TRP A 86 -14.65 7.99 -4.97
C TRP A 86 -14.95 7.02 -3.82
N GLU A 87 -14.17 5.94 -3.70
CA GLU A 87 -14.31 4.96 -2.64
C GLU A 87 -13.39 5.31 -1.46
N ARG A 88 -13.73 4.83 -0.26
CA ARG A 88 -12.83 4.91 0.90
C ARG A 88 -11.54 4.15 0.61
N GLY A 89 -10.44 4.66 1.20
CA GLY A 89 -9.11 4.08 1.03
C GLY A 89 -9.03 2.64 1.54
N LEU A 90 -8.07 1.89 0.99
CA LEU A 90 -7.70 0.57 1.49
C LEU A 90 -6.36 0.61 2.20
N PHE A 91 -6.22 -0.27 3.19
CA PHE A 91 -4.91 -0.70 3.66
C PHE A 91 -4.30 -1.65 2.63
N TYR A 92 -3.04 -1.42 2.26
CA TYR A 92 -2.27 -2.34 1.43
C TYR A 92 -1.04 -2.81 2.19
N GLY A 93 -0.77 -4.11 2.11
CA GLY A 93 0.40 -4.76 2.66
C GLY A 93 0.80 -5.97 1.83
N SER A 94 1.79 -6.71 2.31
CA SER A 94 2.36 -7.90 1.66
C SER A 94 2.41 -9.08 2.62
N ARG A 95 2.34 -10.30 2.10
CA ARG A 95 2.66 -11.51 2.87
C ARG A 95 4.16 -11.73 3.05
N SER A 96 5.00 -10.95 2.37
CA SER A 96 6.45 -11.06 2.47
C SER A 96 7.14 -9.69 2.53
N ARG A 97 8.30 -9.64 3.20
CA ARG A 97 9.20 -8.48 3.22
C ARG A 97 9.51 -8.04 1.79
N PHE A 98 9.92 -8.97 0.93
CA PHE A 98 10.21 -8.70 -0.47
C PHE A 98 9.07 -7.99 -1.19
N GLY A 99 7.82 -8.43 -1.02
CA GLY A 99 6.67 -7.80 -1.67
C GLY A 99 6.39 -6.37 -1.19
N CYS A 100 6.66 -6.05 0.09
CA CYS A 100 6.60 -4.67 0.58
C CYS A 100 7.69 -3.80 -0.03
N LEU A 101 8.93 -4.31 -0.08
CA LEU A 101 10.06 -3.60 -0.63
C LEU A 101 9.91 -3.37 -2.15
N LEU A 102 9.36 -4.35 -2.87
CA LEU A 102 9.07 -4.28 -4.29
C LEU A 102 8.09 -3.13 -4.62
N GLU A 103 6.95 -3.06 -3.93
CA GLU A 103 5.98 -1.96 -4.13
C GLU A 103 6.58 -0.63 -3.68
N GLY A 104 7.33 -0.64 -2.58
CA GLY A 104 8.04 0.53 -2.08
C GLY A 104 9.02 1.11 -3.10
N ALA A 105 9.80 0.26 -3.77
CA ALA A 105 10.72 0.64 -4.82
C ALA A 105 9.99 1.15 -6.07
N TYR A 106 8.90 0.50 -6.49
CA TYR A 106 8.08 0.98 -7.60
C TYR A 106 7.56 2.40 -7.35
N TYR A 107 6.95 2.66 -6.19
CA TYR A 107 6.42 3.99 -5.88
C TYR A 107 7.52 5.04 -5.69
N GLU A 108 8.70 4.63 -5.22
CA GLU A 108 9.87 5.51 -5.17
C GLU A 108 10.30 5.93 -6.59
N LEU A 109 10.40 5.00 -7.53
CA LEU A 109 10.75 5.32 -8.93
C LEU A 109 9.70 6.23 -9.58
N VAL A 110 8.42 6.01 -9.28
CA VAL A 110 7.34 6.90 -9.73
C VAL A 110 7.55 8.32 -9.18
N PHE A 111 7.88 8.45 -7.90
CA PHE A 111 8.17 9.74 -7.27
C PHE A 111 9.39 10.42 -7.93
N GLN A 112 10.48 9.68 -8.15
CA GLN A 112 11.69 10.19 -8.81
C GLN A 112 11.45 10.60 -10.28
N ASN A 113 10.42 10.05 -10.94
CA ASN A 113 10.04 10.38 -12.31
C ASN A 113 9.00 11.52 -12.39
N GLY A 114 8.57 12.09 -11.27
CA GLY A 114 7.61 13.19 -11.23
C GLY A 114 8.18 14.56 -11.65
N PRO A 115 9.37 14.97 -11.16
CA PRO A 115 9.96 16.26 -11.52
C PRO A 115 10.44 16.33 -12.97
N GLU A 116 10.42 17.54 -13.56
CA GLU A 116 11.01 17.81 -14.88
C GLU A 116 12.54 17.61 -14.89
N HIS A 117 13.20 17.94 -13.78
CA HIS A 117 14.63 17.73 -13.57
C HIS A 117 14.82 16.64 -12.51
N PRO A 118 15.48 15.52 -12.83
CA PRO A 118 15.71 14.45 -11.87
C PRO A 118 16.38 14.98 -10.61
N PHE A 119 15.91 14.53 -9.45
CA PHE A 119 16.61 14.82 -8.22
C PHE A 119 18.03 14.23 -8.29
N PRO A 120 19.06 14.91 -7.75
CA PRO A 120 20.32 14.24 -7.45
C PRO A 120 20.03 13.04 -6.55
N ARG A 121 20.88 12.00 -6.58
CA ARG A 121 20.72 10.78 -5.76
C ARG A 121 20.22 11.16 -4.36
N SER A 122 18.99 10.76 -4.05
CA SER A 122 18.34 11.23 -2.83
C SER A 122 19.08 10.69 -1.63
N SER A 123 19.44 11.58 -0.69
CA SER A 123 19.98 11.20 0.62
C SER A 123 19.06 10.20 1.32
N ALA A 124 19.64 9.21 2.02
CA ALA A 124 18.94 8.06 2.58
C ALA A 124 17.61 8.42 3.29
N MET A 125 16.50 8.17 2.61
CA MET A 125 15.16 8.35 3.18
C MET A 125 14.90 7.23 4.19
N ARG A 126 14.20 7.54 5.28
CA ARG A 126 13.84 6.56 6.30
C ARG A 126 12.38 6.15 6.15
N LYS A 127 12.16 4.84 6.08
CA LYS A 127 10.85 4.18 6.07
C LYS A 127 10.78 3.23 7.25
N ALA A 128 9.57 2.88 7.68
CA ALA A 128 9.33 1.86 8.68
C ALA A 128 8.57 0.70 8.04
N LEU A 129 9.11 -0.50 8.19
CA LEU A 129 8.42 -1.75 7.88
C LEU A 129 7.84 -2.30 9.19
N PHE A 130 6.55 -2.57 9.24
CA PHE A 130 5.93 -3.17 10.42
C PHE A 130 5.08 -4.38 10.06
N HIS A 131 4.85 -5.23 11.06
CA HIS A 131 3.98 -6.40 10.98
C HIS A 131 2.64 -6.09 11.65
N VAL A 132 1.58 -6.68 11.14
CA VAL A 132 0.25 -6.66 11.78
C VAL A 132 -0.46 -7.97 11.48
N GLN A 133 -1.19 -8.50 12.46
CA GLN A 133 -2.05 -9.66 12.25
C GLN A 133 -3.29 -9.24 11.46
N VAL A 134 -3.73 -10.07 10.53
CA VAL A 134 -5.04 -9.98 9.88
C VAL A 134 -5.82 -11.24 10.19
N SER A 135 -7.11 -11.11 10.49
CA SER A 135 -8.03 -12.24 10.64
C SER A 135 -9.42 -11.85 10.18
N THR A 136 -10.00 -12.60 9.24
CA THR A 136 -11.40 -12.47 8.81
C THR A 136 -11.88 -13.74 8.12
N SER A 137 -13.14 -14.10 8.35
CA SER A 137 -13.85 -15.15 7.59
C SER A 137 -14.48 -14.63 6.29
N ARG A 138 -14.50 -13.31 6.10
CA ARG A 138 -15.05 -12.60 4.94
C ARG A 138 -13.93 -12.17 4.00
N GLY A 139 -12.94 -13.05 3.83
CA GLY A 139 -11.79 -12.85 2.98
C GLY A 139 -11.97 -13.41 1.57
N LEU A 140 -11.16 -12.93 0.61
CA LEU A 140 -11.12 -13.47 -0.75
C LEU A 140 -9.68 -13.70 -1.22
N LYS A 141 -9.38 -14.88 -1.77
CA LYS A 141 -8.03 -15.22 -2.26
C LYS A 141 -7.94 -15.13 -3.78
N LEU A 142 -7.90 -13.92 -4.32
CA LEU A 142 -7.88 -13.70 -5.78
C LEU A 142 -6.68 -14.38 -6.46
N GLN A 143 -5.56 -14.55 -5.74
CA GLN A 143 -4.36 -15.21 -6.24
C GLN A 143 -4.57 -16.71 -6.51
N GLU A 144 -5.49 -17.36 -5.79
CA GLU A 144 -5.84 -18.77 -5.97
C GLU A 144 -6.99 -18.96 -6.99
N HIS A 145 -7.59 -17.86 -7.48
CA HIS A 145 -8.79 -17.92 -8.30
C HIS A 145 -8.53 -17.87 -9.82
N GLY A 146 -9.35 -18.63 -10.54
CA GLY A 146 -9.66 -18.38 -11.95
C GLY A 146 -8.61 -18.81 -12.98
N SER A 147 -8.90 -18.48 -14.25
CA SER A 147 -8.08 -18.87 -15.38
C SER A 147 -6.81 -18.01 -15.51
N ARG A 148 -5.85 -18.48 -16.31
CA ARG A 148 -4.67 -17.70 -16.71
C ARG A 148 -5.05 -16.32 -17.28
N GLY A 149 -6.17 -16.24 -18.01
CA GLY A 149 -6.69 -14.97 -18.54
C GLY A 149 -7.16 -14.00 -17.46
N LEU A 150 -7.81 -14.50 -16.40
CA LEU A 150 -8.19 -13.67 -15.25
C LEU A 150 -6.94 -13.16 -14.52
N GLN A 151 -5.98 -14.03 -14.25
CA GLN A 151 -4.73 -13.66 -13.59
C GLN A 151 -3.95 -12.61 -14.40
N ALA A 152 -3.92 -12.72 -15.74
CA ALA A 152 -3.31 -11.71 -16.59
C ALA A 152 -3.93 -10.31 -16.40
N ARG A 153 -5.27 -10.22 -16.29
CA ARG A 153 -5.96 -8.95 -16.03
C ARG A 153 -5.77 -8.45 -14.60
N LEU A 154 -5.77 -9.35 -13.61
CA LEU A 154 -5.54 -9.01 -12.21
C LEU A 154 -4.11 -8.54 -11.95
N ARG A 155 -3.15 -8.95 -12.77
CA ARG A 155 -1.72 -8.60 -12.69
C ARG A 155 -1.29 -7.57 -13.75
N ASP A 156 -2.23 -6.95 -14.46
CA ASP A 156 -1.88 -5.94 -15.47
C ASP A 156 -1.16 -4.74 -14.79
N PRO A 157 0.08 -4.41 -15.18
CA PRO A 157 0.85 -3.34 -14.56
C PRO A 157 0.41 -1.93 -14.97
N ILE A 158 -0.37 -1.79 -16.05
CA ILE A 158 -0.84 -0.52 -16.61
C ILE A 158 -2.32 -0.31 -16.27
N GLU A 159 -3.17 -1.28 -16.61
CA GLU A 159 -4.62 -1.13 -16.54
C GLU A 159 -5.17 -1.58 -15.19
N SER A 160 -5.77 -0.63 -14.47
CA SER A 160 -6.37 -0.91 -13.15
C SER A 160 -7.89 -0.88 -13.15
N HIS A 161 -8.55 -0.48 -14.24
CA HIS A 161 -10.02 -0.38 -14.32
C HIS A 161 -10.70 -1.71 -13.95
N PHE A 162 -10.13 -2.84 -14.39
CA PHE A 162 -10.65 -4.16 -14.07
C PHE A 162 -10.55 -4.43 -12.56
N CYS A 163 -9.38 -4.20 -11.96
CA CYS A 163 -9.17 -4.39 -10.53
C CYS A 163 -10.01 -3.43 -9.68
N GLN A 164 -10.22 -2.19 -10.13
CA GLN A 164 -11.12 -1.23 -9.48
C GLN A 164 -12.57 -1.70 -9.52
N GLY A 165 -13.02 -2.25 -10.66
CA GLY A 165 -14.34 -2.89 -10.78
C GLY A 165 -14.51 -4.05 -9.80
N ILE A 166 -13.52 -4.92 -9.67
CA ILE A 166 -13.51 -6.00 -8.67
C ILE A 166 -13.51 -5.42 -7.25
N GLY A 167 -12.73 -4.37 -6.98
CA GLY A 167 -12.68 -3.67 -5.69
C GLY A 167 -14.04 -3.12 -5.25
N ARG A 168 -14.83 -2.60 -6.18
CA ARG A 168 -16.21 -2.16 -5.92
C ARG A 168 -17.11 -3.35 -5.59
N GLN A 169 -17.07 -4.38 -6.42
CA GLN A 169 -17.90 -5.57 -6.23
C GLN A 169 -17.59 -6.27 -4.91
N MET A 170 -16.32 -6.32 -4.49
CA MET A 170 -15.92 -6.85 -3.19
C MET A 170 -16.54 -6.07 -2.03
N ARG A 171 -16.56 -4.73 -2.12
CA ARG A 171 -17.24 -3.88 -1.13
C ARG A 171 -18.74 -4.15 -1.07
N GLU A 172 -19.40 -4.21 -2.22
CA GLU A 172 -20.84 -4.49 -2.31
C GLU A 172 -21.20 -5.89 -1.78
N ALA A 173 -20.31 -6.87 -1.99
CA ALA A 173 -20.45 -8.23 -1.44
C ALA A 173 -20.07 -8.32 0.05
N GLY A 174 -19.58 -7.23 0.65
CA GLY A 174 -19.17 -7.18 2.06
C GLY A 174 -17.90 -7.98 2.38
N ILE A 175 -17.01 -8.17 1.40
CA ILE A 175 -15.68 -8.72 1.61
C ILE A 175 -14.84 -7.70 2.40
N GLU A 176 -14.10 -8.19 3.39
CA GLU A 176 -13.39 -7.33 4.35
C GLU A 176 -11.90 -7.23 4.04
N ALA A 177 -11.31 -8.29 3.49
CA ALA A 177 -9.93 -8.33 3.02
C ALA A 177 -9.78 -9.27 1.83
N PHE A 178 -8.72 -9.09 1.07
CA PHE A 178 -8.41 -9.94 -0.06
C PHE A 178 -6.91 -10.06 -0.28
N GLU A 179 -6.51 -11.18 -0.88
CA GLU A 179 -5.16 -11.45 -1.33
C GLU A 179 -5.11 -11.43 -2.85
N TYR A 180 -4.00 -10.98 -3.42
CA TYR A 180 -3.79 -10.90 -4.86
C TYR A 180 -2.30 -10.95 -5.18
N HIS A 181 -1.94 -11.31 -6.42
CA HIS A 181 -0.56 -11.22 -6.84
C HIS A 181 -0.17 -9.80 -7.23
N SER A 182 1.02 -9.36 -6.82
CA SER A 182 1.57 -8.08 -7.27
C SER A 182 1.66 -8.04 -8.80
N ALA A 183 1.32 -6.90 -9.38
CA ALA A 183 1.54 -6.60 -10.79
C ALA A 183 2.94 -6.06 -11.08
N ARG A 184 3.77 -5.91 -10.05
CA ARG A 184 5.15 -5.41 -10.14
C ARG A 184 6.17 -6.55 -10.18
N SER A 185 5.71 -7.80 -10.18
CA SER A 185 6.57 -8.97 -10.24
C SER A 185 6.05 -9.98 -11.24
N VAL A 186 6.98 -10.65 -11.92
CA VAL A 186 6.71 -11.90 -12.65
C VAL A 186 6.59 -13.11 -11.72
N GLN A 187 7.09 -12.99 -10.49
CA GLN A 187 6.96 -14.01 -9.46
C GLN A 187 5.61 -13.90 -8.75
N ASP A 188 5.22 -14.98 -8.10
CA ASP A 188 3.96 -15.10 -7.36
C ASP A 188 4.00 -14.40 -5.99
N VAL A 189 4.34 -13.11 -5.98
CA VAL A 189 4.37 -12.27 -4.77
C VAL A 189 2.95 -11.95 -4.33
N VAL A 190 2.55 -12.42 -3.15
CA VAL A 190 1.20 -12.20 -2.61
C VAL A 190 1.13 -10.89 -1.82
N GLN A 191 0.25 -10.02 -2.27
CA GLN A 191 -0.15 -8.77 -1.63
C GLN A 191 -1.51 -8.92 -0.94
N VAL A 192 -1.77 -8.05 0.02
CA VAL A 192 -2.99 -8.03 0.82
C VAL A 192 -3.63 -6.64 0.72
N GLY A 193 -4.94 -6.61 0.45
CA GLY A 193 -5.76 -5.42 0.61
C GLY A 193 -6.78 -5.63 1.73
N ALA A 194 -6.89 -4.67 2.65
CA ALA A 194 -8.00 -4.63 3.61
C ALA A 194 -8.96 -3.49 3.26
N ILE A 195 -10.22 -3.85 3.11
CA ILE A 195 -11.35 -2.95 2.85
C ILE A 195 -11.91 -2.43 4.18
N SER A 196 -11.96 -3.30 5.19
CA SER A 196 -12.39 -2.97 6.55
C SER A 196 -11.21 -2.98 7.51
N CYS A 197 -11.22 -2.10 8.50
CA CYS A 197 -10.21 -2.13 9.56
C CYS A 197 -10.52 -3.19 10.64
N CYS A 198 -11.74 -3.76 10.64
CA CYS A 198 -12.14 -4.81 11.59
C CYS A 198 -11.32 -6.10 11.44
N VAL A 199 -10.60 -6.25 10.33
CA VAL A 199 -9.73 -7.41 10.09
C VAL A 199 -8.48 -7.42 10.95
N PHE A 200 -8.17 -6.34 11.66
CA PHE A 200 -6.98 -6.25 12.51
C PHE A 200 -7.36 -6.53 13.97
N PRO A 201 -7.01 -7.72 14.52
CA PRO A 201 -7.31 -8.05 15.91
C PRO A 201 -6.39 -7.36 16.92
N GLY A 202 -5.33 -6.67 16.47
CA GLY A 202 -4.33 -6.06 17.34
C GLY A 202 -3.58 -4.91 16.69
N THR A 203 -2.56 -4.41 17.40
CA THR A 203 -1.71 -3.32 16.95
C THR A 203 -0.49 -3.81 16.17
N PRO A 204 0.19 -2.93 15.41
CA PRO A 204 1.45 -3.26 14.77
C PRO A 204 2.51 -3.76 15.76
N PHE A 205 3.40 -4.63 15.29
CA PHE A 205 4.54 -5.18 16.02
C PHE A 205 5.74 -5.37 15.07
N ASP A 206 6.90 -5.76 15.60
CA ASP A 206 8.14 -6.02 14.86
C ASP A 206 8.45 -4.93 13.84
N GLN A 207 8.50 -3.68 14.32
CA GLN A 207 8.81 -2.53 13.47
C GLN A 207 10.33 -2.45 13.23
N VAL A 208 10.68 -2.43 11.95
CA VAL A 208 12.05 -2.35 11.44
C VAL A 208 12.23 -1.03 10.72
N GLU A 209 13.31 -0.32 11.05
CA GLU A 209 13.73 0.84 10.29
C GLU A 209 14.39 0.40 8.97
N VAL A 210 14.04 1.10 7.91
CA VAL A 210 14.48 0.84 6.54
C VAL A 210 15.08 2.13 5.97
N GLN A 211 16.28 2.01 5.39
CA GLN A 211 16.93 3.11 4.68
C GLN A 211 16.81 2.90 3.18
N LEU A 212 16.49 3.96 2.47
CA LEU A 212 16.27 3.93 1.04
C LEU A 212 17.13 4.97 0.34
N GLU A 213 17.83 4.56 -0.71
CA GLU A 213 18.50 5.43 -1.67
C GLU A 213 17.88 5.21 -3.05
N ALA A 214 17.58 6.30 -3.75
CA ALA A 214 17.00 6.23 -5.08
C ALA A 214 17.52 7.31 -6.02
N ASN A 215 17.37 7.02 -7.31
CA ASN A 215 17.41 7.97 -8.40
C ASN A 215 16.41 7.53 -9.48
N GLY A 216 16.36 8.22 -10.61
CA GLY A 216 15.42 7.90 -11.71
C GLY A 216 15.61 6.52 -12.38
N ARG A 217 16.64 5.74 -12.00
CA ARG A 217 16.99 4.45 -12.61
C ARG A 217 16.98 3.26 -11.65
N GLU A 218 17.24 3.47 -10.37
CA GLU A 218 17.37 2.38 -9.40
C GLU A 218 16.97 2.82 -7.98
N VAL A 219 16.62 1.83 -7.17
CA VAL A 219 16.32 1.97 -5.75
C VAL A 219 17.07 0.89 -4.99
N SER A 220 17.82 1.30 -3.96
CA SER A 220 18.45 0.41 -3.00
C SER A 220 17.77 0.58 -1.65
N ILE A 221 17.37 -0.54 -1.05
CA ILE A 221 16.66 -0.55 0.22
C ILE A 221 17.41 -1.43 1.21
N ARG A 222 17.87 -0.83 2.31
CA ARG A 222 18.56 -1.52 3.41
C ARG A 222 17.62 -1.70 4.60
N CYS A 223 17.42 -2.94 5.04
CA CYS A 223 16.71 -3.25 6.29
C CYS A 223 17.72 -3.21 7.44
N LEU A 224 17.44 -2.45 8.52
CA LEU A 224 18.43 -2.25 9.59
C LEU A 224 18.47 -3.37 10.63
N ASP A 225 17.46 -4.24 10.66
CA ASP A 225 17.41 -5.43 11.53
C ASP A 225 18.47 -6.47 11.16
N ASP A 226 18.65 -6.73 9.86
CA ASP A 226 19.57 -7.75 9.35
C ASP A 226 20.67 -7.20 8.42
N ASN A 227 20.69 -5.88 8.19
CA ASN A 227 21.58 -5.18 7.26
C ASN A 227 21.51 -5.69 5.81
N THR A 228 20.47 -6.41 5.43
CA THR A 228 20.29 -6.85 4.04
C THR A 228 19.97 -5.66 3.14
N VAL A 229 20.55 -5.66 1.95
CA VAL A 229 20.31 -4.64 0.93
C VAL A 229 19.63 -5.27 -0.27
N HIS A 230 18.47 -4.72 -0.63
CA HIS A 230 17.69 -5.10 -1.80
C HIS A 230 17.85 -4.05 -2.89
N HIS A 231 18.19 -4.49 -4.11
CA HIS A 231 18.36 -3.62 -5.25
C HIS A 231 17.25 -3.85 -6.28
N PHE A 232 16.61 -2.76 -6.67
CA PHE A 232 15.55 -2.75 -7.68
C PHE A 232 15.94 -1.80 -8.80
N ARG A 233 15.85 -2.28 -10.03
CA ARG A 233 16.13 -1.51 -11.24
C ARG A 233 14.83 -1.09 -11.90
N ARG A 234 14.81 0.12 -12.45
CA ARG A 234 13.62 0.67 -13.13
C ARG A 234 13.11 -0.26 -14.22
N GLU A 235 14.01 -0.86 -14.99
CA GLU A 235 13.71 -1.77 -16.10
C GLU A 235 12.89 -2.99 -15.66
N GLN A 236 12.91 -3.36 -14.36
CA GLN A 236 12.08 -4.44 -13.81
C GLN A 236 10.58 -4.08 -13.77
N PHE A 237 10.25 -2.79 -13.75
CA PHE A 237 8.88 -2.29 -13.64
C PHE A 237 8.34 -1.74 -14.96
N GLU A 238 9.19 -1.58 -15.96
CA GLU A 238 8.83 -0.96 -17.24
C GLU A 238 8.00 -1.89 -18.12
N VAL A 239 7.09 -1.29 -18.86
CA VAL A 239 6.34 -1.95 -19.92
C VAL A 239 6.62 -1.18 -21.20
N LYS A 240 7.21 -1.86 -22.19
CA LYS A 240 7.67 -1.24 -23.45
C LYS A 240 8.61 -0.03 -23.24
N GLY A 241 9.46 -0.09 -22.20
CA GLY A 241 10.44 0.97 -21.88
C GLY A 241 9.87 2.17 -21.11
N GLU A 242 8.61 2.10 -20.68
CA GLU A 242 7.98 3.16 -19.87
C GLU A 242 7.58 2.63 -18.50
N LEU A 243 7.81 3.45 -17.46
CA LEU A 243 7.36 3.13 -16.10
C LEU A 243 5.84 3.37 -16.02
N PRO A 244 5.00 2.34 -15.79
CA PRO A 244 3.56 2.51 -15.75
C PRO A 244 3.16 3.50 -14.66
N ARG A 245 2.23 4.42 -14.98
CA ARG A 245 1.69 5.35 -13.99
C ARG A 245 0.80 4.60 -12.99
N PRO A 246 0.81 4.99 -11.70
CA PRO A 246 -0.14 4.45 -10.75
C PRO A 246 -1.58 4.86 -11.12
N SER A 247 -2.55 4.09 -10.64
CA SER A 247 -3.98 4.36 -10.83
C SER A 247 -4.35 5.79 -10.43
N LEU A 248 -5.06 6.50 -11.30
CA LEU A 248 -5.63 7.83 -11.04
C LEU A 248 -7.02 7.75 -10.42
#